data_AF-A0A4S2VH93-F1
#
_entry.id   AF-A0A4S2VH93-F1
#
_cell.length_a   1.000
_cell.length_b   1.000
_cell.length_c   1.000
_cell.angle_alpha   90.00
_cell.angle_beta   90.00
_cell.angle_gamma   90.00
#
_symmetry.space_group_name_H-M   'P 1'
#
loop_
_entity.id
_entity.type
_entity.pdbx_description
1 polymer ?
#
loop_
_entity_poly.entity_id
_entity_poly.type
_entity_poly.pdbx_seq_one_letter_code
_entity_poly.pdbx_strand_id
1 'polypeptide(L)'
;MRRIARAPWELLKRAFGWLVLFEARNKLLLLPSAVRLRRFEDAETTRLAALLGRPPYARVATVIATHRRPDALRAAVRSALAQTVADQVVIVVDDGAGLPELPADPRLFAVSLARNTATAGVVRNVGIRLTRSRYVAFLDDDNLWEPDHLEQALAALDAPGGPDAVYTALRRVLPDGTERDVLSVPFDRRRAAHEAFLDTNAFVARRSRALHFSRLRRTPEVLPREDWELIRRYARRHEVRHLPRPTVRYLVNPGSFYTAWDGA
;
A
#
# COMPACT_ATOMS: atom_id res chain seq x y z
N MET A 1 -39.05 17.94 -1.58
CA MET A 1 -38.35 16.95 -0.72
C MET A 1 -36.87 16.69 -1.06
N ARG A 2 -36.39 16.82 -2.31
CA ARG A 2 -34.96 16.55 -2.66
C ARG A 2 -33.94 17.64 -2.25
N ARG A 3 -34.37 18.88 -1.94
CA ARG A 3 -33.47 19.99 -1.53
C ARG A 3 -33.08 19.96 -0.03
N ILE A 4 -33.97 19.47 0.84
CA ILE A 4 -33.79 19.51 2.31
C ILE A 4 -32.78 18.44 2.78
N ALA A 5 -32.67 17.31 2.07
CA ALA A 5 -31.66 16.28 2.36
C ALA A 5 -30.23 16.63 1.91
N ARG A 6 -30.03 17.69 1.09
CA ARG A 6 -28.70 18.08 0.59
C ARG A 6 -27.91 18.90 1.60
N ALA A 7 -28.55 19.81 2.34
CA ALA A 7 -27.85 20.70 3.26
C ALA A 7 -27.14 19.95 4.42
N PRO A 8 -27.75 18.93 5.07
CA PRO A 8 -27.06 18.15 6.10
C PRO A 8 -25.88 17.35 5.53
N TRP A 9 -26.02 16.81 4.32
CA TRP A 9 -24.95 16.04 3.67
C TRP A 9 -23.75 16.91 3.27
N GLU A 10 -24.00 18.11 2.73
CA GLU A 10 -22.94 19.06 2.40
C GLU A 10 -22.25 19.61 3.67
N LEU A 11 -22.99 19.81 4.77
CA LEU A 11 -22.41 20.16 6.07
C LEU A 11 -21.50 19.04 6.59
N LEU A 12 -21.93 17.78 6.53
CA LEU A 12 -21.10 16.64 6.92
C LEU A 12 -19.83 16.54 6.06
N LYS A 13 -19.92 16.74 4.74
CA LYS A 13 -18.74 16.71 3.85
C LYS A 13 -17.75 17.80 4.20
N ARG A 14 -18.22 19.01 4.52
CA ARG A 14 -17.36 20.12 4.95
C ARG A 14 -16.72 19.84 6.30
N ALA A 15 -17.46 19.23 7.23
CA ALA A 15 -16.97 18.97 8.58
C ALA A 15 -15.97 17.80 8.65
N PHE A 16 -16.21 16.73 7.90
CA PHE A 16 -15.44 15.47 8.03
C PHE A 16 -14.60 15.12 6.82
N GLY A 17 -14.87 15.70 5.65
CA GLY A 17 -14.31 15.29 4.38
C GLY A 17 -15.12 14.20 3.68
N TRP A 18 -15.33 14.36 2.37
CA TRP A 18 -16.17 13.46 1.59
C TRP A 18 -15.59 12.03 1.51
N LEU A 19 -14.25 11.89 1.45
CA LEU A 19 -13.58 10.59 1.45
C LEU A 19 -13.83 9.84 2.77
N VAL A 20 -13.90 10.55 3.89
CA VAL A 20 -14.16 9.97 5.22
C VAL A 20 -15.59 9.45 5.31
N LEU A 21 -16.56 10.22 4.84
CA LEU A 21 -17.96 9.80 4.82
C LEU A 21 -18.18 8.61 3.89
N PHE A 22 -17.53 8.62 2.73
CA PHE A 22 -17.59 7.51 1.77
C PHE A 22 -16.99 6.24 2.38
N GLU A 23 -15.83 6.34 3.02
CA GLU A 23 -15.21 5.20 3.72
C GLU A 23 -16.11 4.65 4.84
N ALA A 24 -16.74 5.52 5.63
CA ALA A 24 -17.67 5.10 6.68
C ALA A 24 -18.89 4.35 6.10
N ARG A 25 -19.48 4.87 5.02
CA ARG A 25 -20.57 4.22 4.28
C ARG A 25 -20.12 2.87 3.71
N ASN A 26 -18.97 2.81 3.05
CA ASN A 26 -18.44 1.58 2.45
C ASN A 26 -18.19 0.51 3.50
N LYS A 27 -17.62 0.87 4.66
CA LYS A 27 -17.42 -0.05 5.79
C LYS A 27 -18.72 -0.68 6.27
N LEU A 28 -19.81 0.09 6.32
CA LEU A 28 -21.13 -0.43 6.70
C LEU A 28 -21.69 -1.37 5.62
N LEU A 29 -21.73 -0.91 4.38
CA LEU A 29 -22.34 -1.66 3.26
C LEU A 29 -21.59 -2.95 2.93
N LEU A 30 -20.27 -2.95 3.06
CA LEU A 30 -19.40 -4.06 2.67
C LEU A 30 -18.97 -4.93 3.85
N LEU A 31 -19.49 -4.67 5.06
CA LEU A 31 -19.14 -5.41 6.28
C LEU A 31 -19.27 -6.93 6.13
N PRO A 32 -20.36 -7.51 5.58
CA PRO A 32 -20.48 -8.96 5.46
C PRO A 32 -19.37 -9.58 4.61
N SER A 33 -19.00 -8.92 3.50
CA SER A 33 -17.90 -9.35 2.63
C SER A 33 -16.55 -9.21 3.34
N ALA A 34 -16.35 -8.12 4.08
CA ALA A 34 -15.13 -7.89 4.85
C ALA A 34 -14.89 -8.96 5.94
N VAL A 35 -15.96 -9.43 6.60
CA VAL A 35 -15.88 -10.52 7.59
C VAL A 35 -15.49 -11.85 6.93
N ARG A 36 -16.05 -12.17 5.76
CA ARG A 36 -15.66 -13.38 5.01
C ARG A 36 -14.21 -13.32 4.56
N LEU A 37 -13.77 -12.17 4.05
CA LEU A 37 -12.39 -11.93 3.66
C LEU A 37 -11.43 -12.01 4.85
N ARG A 38 -11.84 -11.56 6.05
CA ARG A 38 -11.04 -11.71 7.27
C ARG A 38 -10.79 -13.18 7.61
N ARG A 39 -11.84 -14.01 7.57
CA ARG A 39 -11.71 -15.45 7.84
C ARG A 39 -10.79 -16.14 6.82
N PHE A 40 -10.92 -15.75 5.55
CA PHE A 40 -10.03 -16.24 4.50
C PHE A 40 -8.58 -15.80 4.72
N GLU A 41 -8.33 -14.53 5.02
CA GLU A 41 -7.01 -13.98 5.35
C GLU A 41 -6.38 -14.73 6.54
N ASP A 42 -7.15 -15.00 7.60
CA ASP A 42 -6.68 -15.73 8.78
C ASP A 42 -6.29 -17.18 8.45
N ALA A 43 -7.10 -17.89 7.65
CA ALA A 43 -6.81 -19.25 7.20
C ALA A 43 -5.57 -19.30 6.29
N GLU A 44 -5.48 -18.41 5.30
CA GLU A 44 -4.35 -18.36 4.38
C GLU A 44 -3.05 -17.97 5.07
N THR A 45 -3.08 -17.00 5.98
CA THR A 45 -1.90 -16.65 6.78
C THR A 45 -1.39 -17.85 7.56
N THR A 46 -2.29 -18.62 8.18
CA THR A 46 -1.91 -19.81 8.97
C THR A 46 -1.30 -20.88 8.09
N ARG A 47 -1.93 -21.19 6.96
CA ARG A 47 -1.44 -22.16 5.96
C ARG A 47 -0.05 -21.78 5.44
N LEU A 48 0.10 -20.53 5.01
CA LEU A 48 1.34 -20.05 4.40
C LEU A 48 2.47 -19.87 5.42
N ALA A 49 2.16 -19.45 6.65
CA ALA A 49 3.15 -19.40 7.73
C ALA A 49 3.70 -20.80 8.06
N ALA A 50 2.85 -21.83 8.03
CA ALA A 50 3.30 -23.21 8.23
C ALA A 50 4.24 -23.68 7.10
N LEU A 51 3.98 -23.28 5.85
CA LEU A 51 4.84 -23.60 4.70
C LEU A 51 6.20 -22.91 4.76
N LEU A 52 6.25 -21.65 5.22
CA LEU A 52 7.51 -20.91 5.40
C LEU A 52 8.29 -21.38 6.64
N GLY A 53 7.65 -22.09 7.57
CA GLY A 53 8.23 -22.53 8.83
C GLY A 53 8.48 -21.36 9.78
N ARG A 54 9.65 -20.71 9.67
CA ARG A 54 9.98 -19.53 10.48
C ARG A 54 9.60 -18.25 9.72
N PRO A 55 8.83 -17.33 10.34
CA PRO A 55 8.50 -16.06 9.72
C PRO A 55 9.76 -15.28 9.32
N PRO A 56 9.91 -14.88 8.05
CA PRO A 56 11.03 -14.04 7.62
C PRO A 56 11.13 -12.77 8.46
N TYR A 57 12.36 -12.39 8.79
CA TYR A 57 12.65 -11.24 9.63
C TYR A 57 13.92 -10.53 9.16
N ALA A 58 13.83 -9.20 9.13
CA ALA A 58 14.92 -8.26 8.88
C ALA A 58 14.53 -6.90 9.51
N ARG A 59 15.38 -5.87 9.37
CA ARG A 59 15.01 -4.50 9.75
C ARG A 59 13.76 -4.01 9.00
N VAL A 60 13.65 -4.30 7.71
CA VAL A 60 12.49 -3.94 6.87
C VAL A 60 12.00 -5.12 6.02
N ALA A 61 10.69 -5.22 5.83
CA ALA A 61 10.09 -6.14 4.88
C ALA A 61 9.33 -5.37 3.79
N THR A 62 9.61 -5.66 2.53
CA THR A 62 8.85 -5.14 1.39
C THR A 62 7.77 -6.14 1.02
N VAL A 63 6.50 -5.73 1.05
CA VAL A 63 5.36 -6.57 0.66
C VAL A 63 4.93 -6.21 -0.76
N ILE A 64 4.95 -7.20 -1.65
CA ILE A 64 4.50 -7.08 -3.05
C ILE A 64 3.27 -7.95 -3.25
N ALA A 65 2.14 -7.32 -3.60
CA ALA A 65 0.94 -8.03 -4.01
C ALA A 65 0.90 -8.14 -5.53
N THR A 66 0.56 -9.30 -6.07
CA THR A 66 0.53 -9.52 -7.52
C THR A 66 -0.65 -10.35 -7.98
N HIS A 67 -1.09 -10.12 -9.22
CA HIS A 67 -2.06 -10.95 -9.89
C HIS A 67 -1.88 -10.86 -11.42
N ARG A 68 -1.41 -11.95 -12.05
CA ARG A 68 -1.30 -12.09 -13.52
C ARG A 68 -0.42 -11.02 -14.21
N ARG A 69 0.69 -10.62 -13.60
CA ARG A 69 1.66 -9.67 -14.18
C ARG A 69 3.10 -10.15 -14.07
N PRO A 70 3.47 -11.25 -14.76
CA PRO A 70 4.74 -11.92 -14.52
C PRO A 70 5.96 -11.03 -14.80
N ASP A 71 5.98 -10.29 -15.91
CA ASP A 71 7.13 -9.47 -16.29
C ASP A 71 7.30 -8.24 -15.40
N ALA A 72 6.18 -7.58 -15.11
CA ALA A 72 6.16 -6.43 -14.21
C ALA A 72 6.62 -6.85 -12.80
N LEU A 73 6.09 -7.97 -12.29
CA LEU A 73 6.49 -8.52 -11.00
C LEU A 73 7.99 -8.81 -10.93
N ARG A 74 8.57 -9.41 -11.98
CA ARG A 74 10.03 -9.64 -12.00
C ARG A 74 10.81 -8.33 -11.92
N ALA A 75 10.34 -7.27 -12.58
CA ALA A 75 10.97 -5.95 -12.50
C ALA A 75 10.85 -5.33 -11.10
N ALA A 76 9.64 -5.36 -10.51
CA ALA A 76 9.38 -4.87 -9.15
C ALA A 76 10.25 -5.60 -8.12
N VAL A 77 10.30 -6.94 -8.15
CA VAL A 77 11.14 -7.77 -7.27
C VAL A 77 12.62 -7.42 -7.41
N ARG A 78 13.13 -7.27 -8.64
CA ARG A 78 14.53 -6.86 -8.86
C ARG A 78 14.81 -5.48 -8.24
N SER A 79 13.90 -4.51 -8.40
CA SER A 79 14.07 -3.17 -7.82
C SER A 79 14.07 -3.17 -6.29
N ALA A 80 13.24 -4.02 -5.67
CA ALA A 80 13.22 -4.20 -4.22
C ALA A 80 14.50 -4.89 -3.70
N LEU A 81 14.98 -5.93 -4.38
CA LEU A 81 16.20 -6.64 -4.00
C LEU A 81 17.48 -5.81 -4.22
N ALA A 82 17.44 -4.84 -5.14
CA ALA A 82 18.55 -3.96 -5.48
C ALA A 82 18.69 -2.72 -4.57
N GLN A 83 17.88 -2.61 -3.50
CA GLN A 83 18.02 -1.51 -2.54
C GLN A 83 19.37 -1.55 -1.82
N THR A 84 19.93 -0.39 -1.49
CA THR A 84 21.21 -0.27 -0.75
C THR A 84 21.13 -0.86 0.66
N VAL A 85 19.93 -0.99 1.23
CA VAL A 85 19.68 -1.62 2.52
C VAL A 85 19.78 -3.14 2.39
N ALA A 86 20.84 -3.73 2.94
CA ALA A 86 21.06 -5.18 2.93
C ALA A 86 20.15 -5.94 3.91
N ASP A 87 19.86 -5.35 5.08
CA ASP A 87 19.01 -5.93 6.13
C ASP A 87 17.51 -5.77 5.78
N GLN A 88 17.10 -6.47 4.73
CA GLN A 88 15.73 -6.50 4.24
C GLN A 88 15.29 -7.91 3.82
N VAL A 89 13.98 -8.11 3.77
CA VAL A 89 13.35 -9.25 3.08
C VAL A 89 12.24 -8.75 2.14
N VAL A 90 12.01 -9.48 1.05
CA VAL A 90 10.93 -9.20 0.10
C VAL A 90 9.92 -10.34 0.18
N ILE A 91 8.66 -9.99 0.45
CA ILE A 91 7.54 -10.93 0.57
C ILE A 91 6.59 -10.70 -0.62
N VAL A 92 6.61 -11.61 -1.58
CA VAL A 92 5.68 -11.62 -2.71
C VAL A 92 4.48 -12.48 -2.36
N VAL A 93 3.28 -11.94 -2.54
CA VAL A 93 2.03 -12.66 -2.36
C VAL A 93 1.21 -12.57 -3.65
N ASP A 94 1.05 -13.70 -4.32
CA ASP A 94 0.16 -13.85 -5.48
C ASP A 94 -1.29 -14.09 -5.05
N ASP A 95 -2.22 -13.36 -5.66
CA ASP A 95 -3.68 -13.48 -5.45
C ASP A 95 -4.27 -14.68 -6.21
N GLY A 96 -3.67 -15.85 -6.03
CA GLY A 96 -4.14 -17.15 -6.52
C GLY A 96 -4.14 -17.33 -8.04
N ALA A 97 -3.25 -16.65 -8.78
CA ALA A 97 -3.04 -16.86 -10.20
C ALA A 97 -1.85 -17.78 -10.52
N GLY A 98 -1.00 -18.06 -9.54
CA GLY A 98 0.29 -18.73 -9.71
C GLY A 98 1.43 -17.72 -9.83
N LEU A 99 2.59 -18.09 -9.29
CA LEU A 99 3.80 -17.28 -9.36
C LEU A 99 4.60 -17.62 -10.64
N PRO A 100 5.17 -16.63 -11.33
CA PRO A 100 6.18 -16.90 -12.34
C PRO A 100 7.50 -17.35 -11.69
N GLU A 101 8.46 -17.75 -12.52
CA GLU A 101 9.85 -17.83 -12.08
C GLU A 101 10.36 -16.45 -11.64
N LEU A 102 10.86 -16.38 -10.41
CA LEU A 102 11.41 -15.19 -9.77
C LEU A 102 12.92 -15.39 -9.53
N PRO A 103 13.71 -14.30 -9.35
CA PRO A 103 15.13 -14.42 -9.05
C PRO A 103 15.40 -15.27 -7.81
N ALA A 104 16.42 -16.13 -7.88
CA ALA A 104 16.90 -16.86 -6.72
C ALA A 104 17.68 -15.91 -5.79
N ASP A 105 17.07 -15.49 -4.69
CA ASP A 105 17.68 -14.63 -3.66
C ASP A 105 17.22 -15.10 -2.27
N PRO A 106 18.13 -15.29 -1.29
CA PRO A 106 17.76 -15.74 0.05
C PRO A 106 16.87 -14.75 0.82
N ARG A 107 16.77 -13.50 0.37
CA ARG A 107 15.89 -12.47 0.96
C ARG A 107 14.48 -12.50 0.39
N LEU A 108 14.23 -13.27 -0.69
CA LEU A 108 12.95 -13.34 -1.37
C LEU A 108 12.12 -14.53 -0.88
N PHE A 109 10.90 -14.24 -0.43
CA PHE A 109 9.90 -15.24 -0.06
C PHE A 109 8.65 -15.00 -0.91
N ALA A 110 8.28 -15.98 -1.72
CA ALA A 110 7.12 -15.88 -2.59
C ALA A 110 6.10 -16.96 -2.24
N VAL A 111 4.84 -16.55 -2.09
CA VAL A 111 3.72 -17.43 -1.76
C VAL A 111 2.50 -17.11 -2.63
N SER A 112 1.64 -18.10 -2.84
CA SER A 112 0.39 -17.93 -3.59
C SER A 112 -0.80 -18.28 -2.68
N LEU A 113 -1.82 -17.42 -2.71
CA LEU A 113 -3.09 -17.66 -2.04
C LEU A 113 -3.84 -18.83 -2.72
N ALA A 114 -4.65 -19.54 -1.95
CA ALA A 114 -5.43 -20.67 -2.46
C ALA A 114 -6.45 -20.30 -3.55
N ARG A 115 -6.83 -19.01 -3.64
CA ARG A 115 -7.73 -18.47 -4.66
C ARG A 115 -7.61 -16.96 -4.75
N ASN A 116 -8.06 -16.40 -5.87
CA ASN A 116 -8.20 -14.97 -6.08
C ASN A 116 -9.24 -14.34 -5.14
N THR A 117 -8.81 -13.33 -4.39
CA THR A 117 -9.63 -12.54 -3.46
C THR A 117 -10.25 -11.31 -4.10
N ALA A 118 -9.70 -10.88 -5.24
CA ALA A 118 -10.00 -9.62 -5.92
C ALA A 118 -9.93 -8.42 -4.96
N THR A 119 -9.10 -8.51 -3.93
CA THR A 119 -8.98 -7.53 -2.84
C THR A 119 -7.52 -7.38 -2.44
N ALA A 120 -6.79 -6.48 -3.10
CA ALA A 120 -5.36 -6.28 -2.88
C ALA A 120 -4.99 -6.04 -1.40
N GLY A 121 -5.85 -5.37 -0.63
CA GLY A 121 -5.66 -5.21 0.82
C GLY A 121 -5.56 -6.52 1.59
N VAL A 122 -6.28 -7.57 1.20
CA VAL A 122 -6.17 -8.92 1.82
C VAL A 122 -4.83 -9.55 1.48
N VAL A 123 -4.42 -9.47 0.22
CA VAL A 123 -3.14 -9.99 -0.28
C VAL A 123 -1.97 -9.33 0.48
N ARG A 124 -1.97 -8.00 0.58
CA ARG A 124 -0.97 -7.24 1.34
C ARG A 124 -1.02 -7.57 2.84
N ASN A 125 -2.20 -7.76 3.43
CA ASN A 125 -2.32 -8.18 4.84
C ASN A 125 -1.69 -9.54 5.11
N VAL A 126 -1.84 -10.51 4.20
CA VAL A 126 -1.14 -11.80 4.32
C VAL A 126 0.36 -11.55 4.33
N GLY A 127 0.90 -10.76 3.40
CA GLY A 127 2.33 -10.41 3.38
C GLY A 127 2.82 -9.74 4.67
N ILE A 128 2.07 -8.76 5.19
CA ILE A 128 2.37 -8.10 6.48
C ILE A 128 2.45 -9.12 7.62
N ARG A 129 1.61 -10.15 7.61
CA ARG A 129 1.49 -11.15 8.69
C ARG A 129 2.50 -12.30 8.56
N LEU A 130 3.04 -12.54 7.38
CA LEU A 130 4.06 -13.57 7.16
C LEU A 130 5.45 -13.15 7.63
N THR A 131 5.70 -11.85 7.76
CA THR A 131 6.96 -11.30 8.30
C THR A 131 6.81 -10.76 9.73
N ARG A 132 7.92 -10.76 10.48
CA ARG A 132 8.05 -10.10 11.78
C ARG A 132 8.86 -8.81 11.75
N SER A 133 9.29 -8.34 10.57
CA SER A 133 10.19 -7.19 10.44
C SER A 133 9.65 -5.93 11.14
N ARG A 134 10.58 -5.14 11.69
CA ARG A 134 10.28 -3.91 12.45
C ARG A 134 9.59 -2.87 11.58
N TYR A 135 10.08 -2.68 10.37
CA TYR A 135 9.49 -1.81 9.37
C TYR A 135 8.84 -2.64 8.26
N VAL A 136 7.76 -2.12 7.69
CA VAL A 136 7.11 -2.71 6.52
C VAL A 136 6.93 -1.63 5.46
N ALA A 137 7.30 -1.96 4.23
CA ALA A 137 7.14 -1.16 3.03
C ALA A 137 6.25 -1.92 2.04
N PHE A 138 5.70 -1.21 1.06
CA PHE A 138 4.82 -1.80 0.05
C PHE A 138 5.29 -1.40 -1.34
N LEU A 139 5.24 -2.35 -2.28
CA LEU A 139 5.55 -2.09 -3.68
C LEU A 139 4.55 -2.88 -4.53
N ASP A 140 3.89 -2.19 -5.44
CA ASP A 140 3.01 -2.81 -6.43
C ASP A 140 3.84 -3.47 -7.51
N ASP A 141 3.29 -4.54 -8.09
CA ASP A 141 3.98 -5.36 -9.08
C ASP A 141 4.23 -4.66 -10.43
N ASP A 142 3.72 -3.44 -10.63
CA ASP A 142 3.92 -2.60 -11.82
C ASP A 142 4.69 -1.30 -11.55
N ASN A 143 5.21 -1.13 -10.34
CA ASN A 143 6.03 0.02 -9.95
C ASN A 143 7.48 -0.37 -9.66
N LEU A 144 8.37 0.62 -9.63
CA LEU A 144 9.79 0.41 -9.36
C LEU A 144 10.29 1.39 -8.30
N TRP A 145 11.27 0.96 -7.51
CA TRP A 145 12.01 1.85 -6.60
C TRP A 145 13.36 2.26 -7.16
N GLU A 146 13.76 3.49 -6.84
CA GLU A 146 15.16 3.90 -6.93
C GLU A 146 15.99 3.14 -5.87
N PRO A 147 17.29 2.86 -6.10
CA PRO A 147 18.10 2.03 -5.21
C PRO A 147 18.19 2.51 -3.75
N ASP A 148 17.94 3.80 -3.49
CA ASP A 148 18.05 4.41 -2.16
C ASP A 148 16.71 4.59 -1.44
N HIS A 149 15.57 4.13 -1.99
CA HIS A 149 14.24 4.33 -1.41
C HIS A 149 14.16 3.91 0.08
N LEU A 150 14.57 2.68 0.39
CA LEU A 150 14.56 2.16 1.76
C LEU A 150 15.59 2.87 2.65
N GLU A 151 16.75 3.28 2.11
CA GLU A 151 17.76 4.01 2.86
C GLU A 151 17.24 5.36 3.31
N GLN A 152 16.64 6.13 2.40
CA GLN A 152 16.02 7.42 2.71
C GLN A 152 14.93 7.29 3.76
N ALA A 153 14.06 6.27 3.61
CA ALA A 153 12.98 6.03 4.54
C ALA A 153 13.48 5.65 5.93
N LEU A 154 14.40 4.69 6.01
CA LEU A 154 14.94 4.19 7.29
C LEU A 154 15.79 5.26 8.00
N ALA A 155 16.53 6.09 7.28
CA ALA A 155 17.29 7.20 7.86
C ALA A 155 16.36 8.16 8.63
N ALA A 156 15.19 8.48 8.06
CA ALA A 156 14.21 9.33 8.74
C ALA A 156 13.52 8.62 9.92
N LEU A 157 13.15 7.34 9.77
CA LEU A 157 12.45 6.55 10.79
C LEU A 157 13.31 6.23 12.03
N ASP A 158 14.62 6.06 11.84
CA ASP A 158 15.55 5.73 12.92
C ASP A 158 16.28 6.95 13.50
N ALA A 159 16.07 8.15 12.95
CA ALA A 159 16.57 9.38 13.55
C ALA A 159 16.04 9.55 14.98
N PRO A 160 16.80 10.18 15.90
CA PRO A 160 16.29 10.56 17.21
C PRO A 160 15.02 11.43 17.07
N GLY A 161 13.90 10.99 17.66
CA GLY A 161 12.60 11.65 17.47
C GLY A 161 12.02 11.49 16.05
N GLY A 162 12.45 10.45 15.33
CA GLY A 162 11.92 10.07 14.02
C GLY A 162 10.44 9.67 14.10
N PRO A 163 9.69 9.82 12.99
CA PRO A 163 8.27 9.51 12.95
C PRO A 163 8.02 7.98 13.01
N ASP A 164 6.75 7.60 13.07
CA ASP A 164 6.34 6.20 13.02
C ASP A 164 6.18 5.66 11.60
N ALA A 165 6.00 6.55 10.62
CA ALA A 165 5.99 6.21 9.22
C ALA A 165 6.45 7.40 8.38
N VAL A 166 6.92 7.08 7.17
CA VAL A 166 7.26 8.07 6.15
C VAL A 166 6.63 7.70 4.83
N TYR A 167 6.41 8.69 3.98
CA TYR A 167 6.28 8.45 2.55
C TYR A 167 7.15 9.40 1.74
N THR A 168 7.79 8.88 0.71
CA THR A 168 8.61 9.66 -0.22
C THR A 168 7.77 10.29 -1.32
N ALA A 169 8.36 11.18 -2.11
CA ALA A 169 7.74 11.64 -3.35
C ALA A 169 7.78 10.52 -4.42
N LEU A 170 6.89 10.60 -5.41
CA LEU A 170 6.74 9.62 -6.50
C LEU A 170 6.95 10.31 -7.85
N ARG A 171 7.78 9.75 -8.73
CA ARG A 171 7.83 10.11 -10.15
C ARG A 171 6.73 9.34 -10.86
N ARG A 172 5.78 10.03 -11.47
CA ARG A 172 4.74 9.41 -12.27
C ARG A 172 5.26 9.27 -13.70
N VAL A 173 5.35 8.05 -14.21
CA VAL A 173 5.93 7.74 -15.51
C VAL A 173 4.88 7.12 -16.44
N LEU A 174 4.89 7.50 -17.71
CA LEU A 174 4.04 6.94 -18.75
C LEU A 174 4.59 5.60 -19.26
N PRO A 175 3.81 4.79 -20.01
CA PRO A 175 4.27 3.49 -20.51
C PRO A 175 5.46 3.54 -21.46
N ASP A 176 5.71 4.68 -22.10
CA ASP A 176 6.89 4.94 -22.94
C ASP A 176 8.14 5.34 -22.13
N GLY A 177 8.02 5.41 -20.79
CA GLY A 177 9.08 5.81 -19.88
C GLY A 177 9.16 7.33 -19.62
N THR A 178 8.35 8.15 -20.29
CA THR A 178 8.33 9.60 -20.09
C THR A 178 7.86 9.96 -18.69
N GLU A 179 8.60 10.81 -17.97
CA GLU A 179 8.14 11.38 -16.71
C GLU A 179 6.99 12.36 -16.99
N ARG A 180 5.83 12.11 -16.36
CA ARG A 180 4.67 12.99 -16.40
C ARG A 180 4.85 14.16 -15.43
N ASP A 181 5.15 13.85 -14.17
CA ASP A 181 5.42 14.81 -13.09
C ASP A 181 5.92 14.10 -11.81
N VAL A 182 6.11 14.88 -10.75
CA VAL A 182 6.45 14.39 -9.40
C VAL A 182 5.33 14.71 -8.42
N LEU A 183 4.72 13.68 -7.83
CA LEU A 183 3.78 13.83 -6.72
C LEU A 183 4.56 13.95 -5.40
N SER A 184 4.59 15.17 -4.86
CA SER A 184 5.36 15.52 -3.64
C SER A 184 4.52 16.44 -2.77
N VAL A 185 3.68 15.86 -1.90
CA VAL A 185 2.69 16.59 -1.10
C VAL A 185 2.93 16.36 0.39
N PRO A 186 3.17 17.41 1.21
CA PRO A 186 3.29 17.27 2.65
C PRO A 186 2.05 16.63 3.29
N PHE A 187 2.27 15.85 4.34
CA PHE A 187 1.17 15.15 4.99
C PHE A 187 0.29 16.14 5.75
N ASP A 188 -0.92 16.36 5.25
CA ASP A 188 -1.97 17.07 5.96
C ASP A 188 -3.22 16.17 6.05
N ARG A 189 -3.61 15.87 7.29
CA ARG A 189 -4.73 14.97 7.56
C ARG A 189 -6.11 15.57 7.20
N ARG A 190 -6.24 16.90 7.26
CA ARG A 190 -7.45 17.60 6.82
C ARG A 190 -7.53 17.57 5.30
N ARG A 191 -6.46 17.90 4.60
CA ARG A 191 -6.35 17.79 3.14
C ARG A 191 -6.63 16.36 2.67
N ALA A 192 -6.03 15.36 3.31
CA ALA A 192 -6.30 13.96 3.04
C ALA A 192 -7.78 13.59 3.27
N ALA A 193 -8.58 14.34 4.03
CA ALA A 193 -10.01 14.06 4.12
C ALA A 193 -10.79 14.38 2.82
N HIS A 194 -10.18 15.13 1.90
CA HIS A 194 -10.79 15.62 0.66
C HIS A 194 -10.02 15.23 -0.60
N GLU A 195 -8.72 14.93 -0.49
CA GLU A 195 -7.85 14.62 -1.63
C GLU A 195 -7.17 13.25 -1.47
N ALA A 196 -6.99 12.57 -2.60
CA ALA A 196 -6.26 11.31 -2.68
C ALA A 196 -4.88 11.57 -3.31
N PHE A 197 -3.87 11.73 -2.44
CA PHE A 197 -2.45 11.89 -2.81
C PHE A 197 -1.55 10.87 -2.10
N LEU A 198 -2.14 9.92 -1.39
CA LEU A 198 -1.46 8.96 -0.51
C LEU A 198 -1.35 7.61 -1.21
N ASP A 199 -0.12 7.16 -1.41
CA ASP A 199 0.19 5.94 -2.14
C ASP A 199 1.12 5.05 -1.30
N THR A 200 0.84 3.75 -1.24
CA THR A 200 1.64 2.84 -0.40
C THR A 200 2.97 2.44 -1.03
N ASN A 201 3.16 2.60 -2.34
CA ASN A 201 4.43 2.38 -3.04
C ASN A 201 5.55 3.27 -2.49
N ALA A 202 5.21 4.42 -1.90
CA ALA A 202 6.17 5.32 -1.24
C ALA A 202 6.22 5.16 0.28
N PHE A 203 5.34 4.35 0.88
CA PHE A 203 5.06 4.36 2.31
C PHE A 203 5.85 3.26 3.05
N VAL A 204 6.64 3.69 4.04
CA VAL A 204 7.37 2.79 4.94
C VAL A 204 6.95 3.10 6.37
N ALA A 205 6.49 2.09 7.11
CA ALA A 205 5.93 2.26 8.43
C ALA A 205 6.51 1.30 9.47
N ARG A 206 6.62 1.79 10.70
CA ARG A 206 6.85 0.97 11.88
C ARG A 206 5.69 0.00 12.04
N ARG A 207 6.00 -1.27 12.29
CA ARG A 207 4.98 -2.29 12.56
C ARG A 207 4.17 -1.91 13.79
N SER A 208 2.85 -1.86 13.62
CA SER A 208 1.89 -1.72 14.71
C SER A 208 0.57 -2.42 14.38
N ARG A 209 -0.35 -2.52 15.34
CA ARG A 209 -1.70 -3.07 15.09
C ARG A 209 -2.49 -2.27 14.05
N ALA A 210 -2.12 -1.00 13.82
CA ALA A 210 -2.74 -0.15 12.82
C ALA A 210 -2.24 -0.43 11.38
N LEU A 211 -1.11 -1.14 11.22
CA LEU A 211 -0.52 -1.43 9.91
C LEU A 211 -1.19 -2.67 9.29
N HIS A 212 -2.37 -2.47 8.72
CA HIS A 212 -3.12 -3.46 7.95
C HIS A 212 -4.03 -2.72 6.97
N PHE A 213 -4.32 -3.26 5.81
CA PHE A 213 -5.30 -2.71 4.87
C PHE A 213 -6.71 -3.11 5.27
N SER A 214 -7.68 -2.26 4.92
CA SER A 214 -9.09 -2.62 5.02
C SER A 214 -9.45 -3.75 4.06
N ARG A 215 -10.34 -4.64 4.50
CA ARG A 215 -10.77 -5.84 3.76
C ARG A 215 -11.98 -5.56 2.88
N LEU A 216 -12.01 -4.38 2.28
CA LEU A 216 -13.09 -3.98 1.39
C LEU A 216 -12.62 -4.19 -0.04
N ARG A 217 -13.43 -4.90 -0.82
CA ARG A 217 -13.24 -4.98 -2.27
C ARG A 217 -13.49 -3.60 -2.86
N ARG A 218 -12.46 -3.00 -3.43
CA ARG A 218 -12.53 -1.68 -4.06
C ARG A 218 -12.48 -1.83 -5.58
N THR A 219 -13.63 -1.69 -6.23
CA THR A 219 -13.70 -1.56 -7.69
C THR A 219 -13.30 -0.12 -8.08
N PRO A 220 -13.08 0.19 -9.37
CA PRO A 220 -12.75 1.55 -9.80
C PRO A 220 -13.72 2.63 -9.29
N GLU A 221 -14.98 2.30 -9.03
CA GLU A 221 -16.01 3.23 -8.54
C GLU A 221 -15.98 3.44 -7.03
N VAL A 222 -15.25 2.59 -6.29
CA VAL A 222 -15.20 2.62 -4.82
C VAL A 222 -14.03 3.50 -4.37
N LEU A 223 -14.37 4.71 -3.92
CA LEU A 223 -13.47 5.62 -3.23
C LEU A 223 -13.81 5.69 -1.73
N PRO A 224 -12.84 6.01 -0.86
CA PRO A 224 -11.40 6.17 -1.13
C PRO A 224 -10.69 4.83 -1.40
N ARG A 225 -9.49 4.90 -1.96
CA ARG A 225 -8.59 3.75 -2.20
C ARG A 225 -8.05 3.17 -0.90
N GLU A 226 -7.55 1.94 -0.96
CA GLU A 226 -7.04 1.23 0.22
C GLU A 226 -5.80 1.89 0.83
N ASP A 227 -4.95 2.50 0.00
CA ASP A 227 -3.72 3.20 0.42
C ASP A 227 -4.07 4.40 1.31
N TRP A 228 -5.02 5.19 0.83
CA TRP A 228 -5.58 6.31 1.57
C TRP A 228 -6.16 5.85 2.92
N GLU A 229 -6.94 4.76 2.92
CA GLU A 229 -7.58 4.25 4.14
C GLU A 229 -6.53 3.82 5.16
N LEU A 230 -5.52 3.08 4.71
CA LEU A 230 -4.41 2.62 5.54
C LEU A 230 -3.68 3.80 6.16
N ILE A 231 -3.15 4.70 5.32
CA ILE A 231 -2.25 5.77 5.78
C ILE A 231 -3.02 6.73 6.69
N ARG A 232 -4.25 7.10 6.32
CA ARG A 232 -5.07 8.00 7.14
C ARG A 232 -5.49 7.36 8.46
N ARG A 233 -5.79 6.05 8.49
CA ARG A 233 -6.10 5.34 9.74
C ARG A 233 -4.86 5.18 10.60
N TYR A 234 -3.71 4.84 10.01
CA TYR A 234 -2.43 4.71 10.71
C TYR A 234 -2.05 6.03 11.40
N ALA A 235 -2.15 7.16 10.67
CA ALA A 235 -1.92 8.53 11.14
C ALA A 235 -2.89 9.01 12.25
N ARG A 236 -3.83 8.18 12.71
CA ARG A 236 -4.67 8.52 13.87
C ARG A 236 -3.93 8.45 15.19
N ARG A 237 -2.89 7.63 15.27
CA ARG A 237 -2.16 7.30 16.50
C ARG A 237 -0.64 7.28 16.30
N HIS A 238 -0.18 7.66 15.11
CA HIS A 238 1.21 7.55 14.69
C HIS A 238 1.59 8.81 13.91
N GLU A 239 2.83 9.25 14.04
CA GLU A 239 3.35 10.35 13.25
C GLU A 239 3.70 9.86 11.83
N VAL A 240 3.19 10.55 10.81
CA VAL A 240 3.49 10.29 9.40
C VAL A 240 4.17 11.51 8.82
N ARG A 241 5.36 11.33 8.22
CA ARG A 241 6.15 12.43 7.65
C ARG A 241 6.37 12.23 6.16
N HIS A 242 6.22 13.30 5.39
CA HIS A 242 6.57 13.33 3.97
C HIS A 242 8.06 13.60 3.79
N LEU A 243 8.72 12.85 2.92
CA LEU A 243 10.09 13.09 2.48
C LEU A 243 10.04 13.55 1.02
N PRO A 244 10.41 14.81 0.69
CA PRO A 244 10.30 15.36 -0.67
C PRO A 244 11.43 14.86 -1.59
N ARG A 245 11.73 13.55 -1.57
CA ARG A 245 12.70 12.87 -2.42
C ARG A 245 11.97 11.88 -3.33
N PRO A 246 12.04 12.04 -4.66
CA PRO A 246 11.33 11.17 -5.59
C PRO A 246 12.09 9.86 -5.80
N THR A 247 11.77 8.83 -5.00
CA THR A 247 12.48 7.53 -4.96
C THR A 247 11.63 6.37 -5.47
N VAL A 248 10.48 6.65 -6.05
CA VAL A 248 9.56 5.66 -6.62
C VAL A 248 9.19 6.08 -8.02
N ARG A 249 9.18 5.12 -8.95
CA ARG A 249 8.64 5.27 -10.30
C ARG A 249 7.28 4.59 -10.34
N TYR A 250 6.25 5.42 -10.40
CA TYR A 250 4.85 5.03 -10.45
C TYR A 250 4.38 4.97 -11.90
N LEU A 251 3.99 3.79 -12.39
CA LEU A 251 3.48 3.65 -13.75
C LEU A 251 2.06 4.21 -13.86
N VAL A 252 1.90 5.23 -14.69
CA VAL A 252 0.62 5.80 -15.09
C VAL A 252 0.11 5.09 -16.33
N ASN A 253 -0.96 4.33 -16.18
CA ASN A 253 -1.68 3.67 -17.27
C ASN A 253 -3.18 3.97 -17.15
N PRO A 254 -4.01 3.59 -18.16
CA PRO A 254 -5.46 3.85 -18.13
C PRO A 254 -6.20 3.23 -16.93
N GLY A 255 -5.62 2.19 -16.31
CA GLY A 255 -6.10 1.59 -15.06
C GLY A 255 -5.54 2.24 -13.79
N SER A 256 -4.53 3.11 -13.90
CA SER A 256 -3.92 3.79 -12.75
C SER A 256 -4.86 4.86 -12.21
N PHE A 257 -5.14 4.78 -10.91
CA PHE A 257 -6.13 5.64 -10.25
C PHE A 257 -5.68 7.09 -10.06
N TYR A 258 -4.38 7.39 -10.25
CA TYR A 258 -3.82 8.75 -10.18
C TYR A 258 -3.93 9.56 -11.49
N THR A 259 -4.67 9.08 -12.48
CA THR A 259 -4.73 9.68 -13.83
C THR A 259 -5.27 11.11 -13.87
N ALA A 260 -6.03 11.55 -12.87
CA ALA A 260 -6.71 12.84 -12.83
C ALA A 260 -6.19 13.85 -11.77
N TRP A 261 -4.96 13.70 -11.27
CA TRP A 261 -4.36 14.79 -10.49
C TRP A 261 -3.96 15.91 -11.44
N ASP A 262 -4.86 16.86 -11.62
CA ASP A 262 -4.61 18.15 -12.25
C ASP A 262 -3.87 19.01 -11.23
N GLY A 263 -2.56 18.85 -11.18
CA GLY A 263 -1.67 19.73 -10.42
C GLY A 263 -1.65 21.11 -11.07
N ALA A 264 -2.58 21.96 -10.67
CA ALA A 264 -2.53 23.41 -10.83
C ALA A 264 -2.59 24.07 -9.46
#